data_AF-A0AAE3FTE7-F1
#
_entry.id   AF-A0AAE3FTE7-F1
#
_cell.length_a   1.000
_cell.length_b   1.000
_cell.length_c   1.000
_cell.angle_alpha   90.00
_cell.angle_beta   90.00
_cell.angle_gamma   90.00
#
_symmetry.space_group_name_H-M   'P 1'
#
loop_
_entity.id
_entity.type
_entity.pdbx_description
1 polymer ?
#
loop_
_entity_poly.entity_id
_entity_poly.type
_entity_poly.pdbx_seq_one_letter_code
_entity_poly.pdbx_strand_id
1 'polypeptide(L)'
;MGHDREVVFIDSSVLISCGRRESTRFQALAREAHLRDTVFRISPQVYAEVTGGSALDAYTPDATPVDTALEEGWMKVTASPHYADSDVSTVMDQTRSFIANSTNRAVDSVEKADTEIVGLALEMLLEDAADHVTIVTNDIPLGKAAETLIPKYGFDAAQIQWLTGGDLADELEEDFVSEFD
;
A
#
# COMPACT_ATOMS: atom_id res chain seq x y z
N MET A 1 6.61 -9.48 -20.14
CA MET A 1 6.81 -8.85 -18.82
C MET A 1 7.31 -9.92 -17.88
N GLY A 2 8.18 -9.57 -16.92
CA GLY A 2 8.63 -10.52 -15.91
C GLY A 2 7.46 -10.90 -15.01
N HIS A 3 7.31 -12.19 -14.74
CA HIS A 3 6.32 -12.72 -13.82
C HIS A 3 6.93 -12.64 -12.41
N ASP A 4 6.39 -11.77 -11.56
CA ASP A 4 6.87 -11.66 -10.18
C ASP A 4 6.17 -12.73 -9.33
N ARG A 5 6.90 -13.49 -8.53
CA ARG A 5 6.28 -14.54 -7.68
C ARG A 5 5.43 -13.93 -6.55
N GLU A 6 5.86 -12.77 -6.07
CA GLU A 6 5.23 -12.02 -4.98
C GLU A 6 5.32 -10.54 -5.31
N VAL A 7 4.20 -9.84 -5.17
CA VAL A 7 4.15 -8.38 -5.30
C VAL A 7 3.69 -7.77 -4.00
N VAL A 8 4.48 -6.84 -3.48
CA VAL A 8 4.19 -6.16 -2.22
C VAL A 8 3.82 -4.70 -2.51
N PHE A 9 2.60 -4.31 -2.15
CA PHE A 9 2.15 -2.92 -2.16
C PHE A 9 2.32 -2.30 -0.79
N ILE A 10 2.88 -1.09 -0.74
CA ILE A 10 3.03 -0.31 0.49
C ILE A 10 2.07 0.88 0.44
N ASP A 11 1.27 1.00 1.48
CA ASP A 11 0.35 2.12 1.67
C ASP A 11 1.05 3.36 2.27
N SER A 12 0.43 4.53 2.12
CA SER A 12 0.95 5.78 2.66
C SER A 12 1.02 5.76 4.20
N SER A 13 0.09 5.08 4.89
CA SER A 13 0.12 4.95 6.35
C SER A 13 1.45 4.39 6.88
N VAL A 14 2.02 3.38 6.22
CA VAL A 14 3.30 2.74 6.58
C VAL A 14 4.48 3.65 6.25
N LEU A 15 4.44 4.34 5.11
CA LEU A 15 5.51 5.26 4.71
C LEU A 15 5.56 6.49 5.62
N ILE A 16 4.40 7.01 6.01
CA ILE A 16 4.27 8.16 6.92
C ILE A 16 4.75 7.76 8.32
N SER A 17 4.41 6.57 8.81
CA SER A 17 4.86 6.08 10.13
C SER A 17 6.38 5.84 10.20
N CYS A 18 7.03 5.60 9.05
CA CYS A 18 8.49 5.56 8.96
C CYS A 18 9.14 6.93 9.22
N GLY A 19 8.47 8.04 8.95
CA GLY A 19 9.04 9.38 9.13
C GLY A 19 10.21 9.66 8.18
N ARG A 20 11.33 10.16 8.72
CA ARG A 20 12.52 10.57 7.94
C ARG A 20 13.33 9.38 7.44
N ARG A 21 14.14 9.59 6.39
CA ARG A 21 14.98 8.56 5.75
C ARG A 21 15.91 7.84 6.72
N GLU A 22 16.55 8.56 7.63
CA GLU A 22 17.51 7.99 8.58
C GLU A 22 16.83 7.27 9.75
N SER A 23 15.49 7.19 9.76
CA SER A 23 14.79 6.45 10.77
C SER A 23 15.11 4.96 10.65
N THR A 24 15.17 4.30 11.81
CA THR A 24 15.29 2.85 11.90
C THR A 24 14.16 2.14 11.14
N ARG A 25 12.98 2.76 11.09
CA ARG A 25 11.79 2.27 10.38
C ARG A 25 11.98 2.24 8.87
N PHE A 26 12.46 3.33 8.28
CA PHE A 26 12.67 3.39 6.83
C PHE A 26 13.79 2.44 6.38
N GLN A 27 14.85 2.32 7.20
CA GLN A 27 15.91 1.34 6.98
C GLN A 27 15.43 -0.10 7.13
N ALA A 28 14.53 -0.38 8.07
CA ALA A 28 13.88 -1.69 8.20
C ALA A 28 13.06 -2.02 6.96
N LEU A 29 12.30 -1.06 6.42
CA LEU A 29 11.53 -1.25 5.19
C LEU A 29 12.43 -1.59 3.99
N ALA A 30 13.55 -0.87 3.82
CA ALA A 30 14.55 -1.18 2.79
C ALA A 30 15.17 -2.57 2.99
N ARG A 31 15.49 -2.93 4.24
CA ARG A 31 16.00 -4.27 4.58
C ARG A 31 15.01 -5.36 4.19
N GLU A 32 13.72 -5.19 4.48
CA GLU A 32 12.70 -6.19 4.14
C GLU A 32 12.53 -6.37 2.63
N ALA A 33 12.59 -5.27 1.85
CA ALA A 33 12.60 -5.37 0.39
C ALA A 33 13.77 -6.23 -0.12
N HIS A 34 14.97 -6.02 0.44
CA HIS A 34 16.16 -6.80 0.10
C HIS A 34 16.09 -8.25 0.58
N LEU A 35 15.58 -8.53 1.78
CA LEU A 35 15.46 -9.89 2.31
C LEU A 35 14.46 -10.74 1.52
N ARG A 36 13.39 -10.10 1.02
CA ARG A 36 12.37 -10.73 0.17
C ARG A 36 12.79 -10.83 -1.30
N ASP A 37 13.89 -10.20 -1.69
CA ASP A 37 14.32 -10.06 -3.09
C ASP A 37 13.19 -9.52 -3.98
N THR A 38 12.44 -8.52 -3.48
CA THR A 38 11.31 -7.94 -4.20
C THR A 38 11.37 -6.42 -4.21
N VAL A 39 10.81 -5.82 -5.26
CA VAL A 39 10.69 -4.36 -5.38
C VAL A 39 9.31 -3.94 -4.89
N PHE A 40 9.28 -3.23 -3.76
CA PHE A 40 8.04 -2.73 -3.19
C PHE A 40 7.37 -1.73 -4.13
N ARG A 41 6.04 -1.82 -4.21
CA ARG A 41 5.22 -1.06 -5.14
C ARG A 41 4.38 -0.04 -4.38
N ILE A 42 4.31 1.17 -4.90
CA ILE A 42 3.36 2.18 -4.41
C ILE A 42 2.49 2.64 -5.57
N SER A 43 1.24 3.01 -5.26
CA SER A 43 0.35 3.57 -6.27
C SER A 43 0.74 5.03 -6.57
N PRO A 44 0.32 5.59 -7.73
CA PRO A 44 0.49 7.01 -8.00
C PRO A 44 -0.15 7.92 -6.95
N GLN A 45 -1.29 7.54 -6.36
CA GLN A 45 -1.92 8.30 -5.28
C GLN A 45 -1.10 8.25 -3.99
N VAL A 46 -0.59 7.07 -3.59
CA VAL A 46 0.31 6.94 -2.42
C VAL A 46 1.55 7.82 -2.60
N TYR A 47 2.18 7.76 -3.77
CA TYR A 47 3.35 8.61 -4.07
C TYR A 47 3.02 10.10 -3.93
N ALA A 48 1.87 10.54 -4.45
CA ALA A 48 1.43 11.93 -4.33
C ALA A 48 1.17 12.36 -2.88
N GLU A 49 0.60 11.48 -2.04
CA GLU A 49 0.35 11.77 -0.63
C GLU A 49 1.65 11.97 0.16
N VAL A 50 2.62 11.08 -0.02
CA VAL A 50 3.87 11.10 0.75
C VAL A 50 4.87 12.15 0.27
N THR A 51 4.78 12.57 -1.00
CA THR A 51 5.65 13.64 -1.55
C THR A 51 5.00 15.02 -1.55
N GLY A 52 3.67 15.10 -1.56
CA GLY A 52 2.91 16.37 -1.58
C GLY A 52 2.57 16.94 -0.20
N GLY A 53 2.84 16.21 0.89
CA GLY A 53 2.36 16.52 2.24
C GLY A 53 3.13 17.58 3.05
N SER A 54 4.26 18.12 2.57
CA SER A 54 5.00 19.18 3.30
C SER A 54 4.87 20.54 2.63
N ALA A 55 3.70 21.17 2.78
CA ALA A 55 3.51 22.60 2.51
C ALA A 55 4.05 23.51 3.63
N LEU A 56 4.77 22.98 4.63
CA LEU A 56 5.16 23.74 5.83
C LEU A 56 6.59 23.56 6.34
N ASP A 57 7.52 23.02 5.55
CA ASP A 57 8.95 23.21 5.86
C ASP A 57 9.72 23.70 4.62
N ALA A 58 9.97 25.01 4.66
CA ALA A 58 10.77 25.73 3.69
C ALA A 58 12.24 25.32 3.82
N TYR A 59 12.91 25.20 2.66
CA TYR A 59 14.37 25.11 2.48
C TYR A 59 15.07 23.82 2.91
N THR A 60 14.88 22.76 2.11
CA THR A 60 15.98 21.95 1.52
C THR A 60 15.45 21.24 0.28
N PRO A 61 16.09 21.34 -0.90
CA PRO A 61 15.73 20.57 -2.09
C PRO A 61 16.31 19.14 -1.98
N ASP A 62 16.13 18.49 -0.83
CA ASP A 62 16.59 17.14 -0.61
C ASP A 62 15.46 16.18 -1.00
N ALA A 63 15.80 15.14 -1.77
CA ALA A 63 14.89 14.10 -2.22
C ALA A 63 14.13 13.51 -1.02
N THR A 64 12.82 13.29 -1.16
CA THR A 64 12.05 12.65 -0.08
C THR A 64 12.61 11.24 0.19
N PRO A 65 12.36 10.64 1.37
CA PRO A 65 12.77 9.26 1.62
C PRO A 65 12.29 8.31 0.51
N VAL A 66 11.08 8.53 0.00
CA VAL A 66 10.49 7.76 -1.09
C VAL A 66 11.22 8.01 -2.40
N ASP A 67 11.54 9.25 -2.77
CA ASP A 67 12.34 9.54 -3.98
C ASP A 67 13.69 8.81 -3.95
N THR A 68 14.35 8.79 -2.77
CA THR A 68 15.58 8.04 -2.58
C THR A 68 15.36 6.53 -2.79
N ALA A 69 14.29 5.96 -2.24
CA ALA A 69 13.99 4.53 -2.41
C ALA A 69 13.73 4.15 -3.88
N LEU A 70 13.14 5.07 -4.65
CA LEU A 70 12.97 4.93 -6.10
C LEU A 70 14.32 4.99 -6.83
N GLU A 71 15.23 5.90 -6.44
CA GLU A 71 16.58 6.00 -6.99
C GLU A 71 17.46 4.77 -6.66
N GLU A 72 17.35 4.25 -5.43
CA GLU A 72 18.05 3.05 -4.96
C GLU A 72 17.42 1.76 -5.54
N GLY A 73 16.20 1.85 -6.09
CA GLY A 73 15.57 0.80 -6.88
C GLY A 73 14.86 -0.31 -6.09
N TRP A 74 14.77 -0.18 -4.76
CA TRP A 74 14.03 -1.13 -3.92
C TRP A 74 12.55 -0.76 -3.76
N MET A 75 12.15 0.43 -4.22
CA MET A 75 10.76 0.81 -4.48
C MET A 75 10.52 1.19 -5.94
N LYS A 76 9.28 1.08 -6.38
CA LYS A 76 8.80 1.65 -7.65
C LYS A 76 7.37 2.19 -7.55
N VAL A 77 7.11 3.28 -8.27
CA VAL A 77 5.75 3.75 -8.54
C VAL A 77 5.17 2.92 -9.68
N THR A 78 3.96 2.40 -9.48
CA THR A 78 3.24 1.64 -10.49
C THR A 78 2.58 2.54 -11.53
N ALA A 79 2.12 1.96 -12.63
CA ALA A 79 1.12 2.63 -13.46
C ALA A 79 -0.19 2.78 -12.65
N SER A 80 -1.04 3.74 -13.03
CA SER A 80 -2.41 3.77 -12.50
C SER A 80 -3.17 2.51 -12.93
N PRO A 81 -4.13 2.02 -12.13
CA PRO A 81 -4.95 0.89 -12.51
C PRO A 81 -5.67 1.14 -13.83
N HIS A 82 -5.91 0.05 -14.57
CA HIS A 82 -6.70 0.05 -15.78
C HIS A 82 -8.18 0.28 -15.45
N TYR A 83 -8.57 1.54 -15.21
CA TYR A 83 -9.94 1.93 -14.85
C TYR A 83 -11.02 1.52 -15.87
N ALA A 84 -10.61 1.17 -17.09
CA ALA A 84 -11.52 0.67 -18.13
C ALA A 84 -11.88 -0.81 -17.94
N ASP A 85 -11.11 -1.56 -17.15
CA ASP A 85 -11.44 -2.92 -16.74
C ASP A 85 -12.58 -2.88 -15.72
N SER A 86 -13.64 -3.65 -15.98
CA SER A 86 -14.84 -3.66 -15.15
C SER A 86 -14.59 -4.27 -13.78
N ASP A 87 -13.73 -5.27 -13.68
CA ASP A 87 -13.46 -5.95 -12.41
C ASP A 87 -12.58 -5.06 -11.52
N VAL A 88 -11.58 -4.39 -12.11
CA VAL A 88 -10.76 -3.39 -11.41
C VAL A 88 -11.63 -2.23 -10.91
N SER A 89 -12.42 -1.61 -11.77
CA SER A 89 -13.29 -0.50 -11.35
C SER A 89 -14.32 -0.92 -10.28
N THR A 90 -14.90 -2.12 -10.42
CA THR A 90 -15.88 -2.64 -9.46
C THR A 90 -15.25 -2.92 -8.09
N VAL A 91 -14.05 -3.52 -8.03
CA VAL A 91 -13.41 -3.79 -6.74
C VAL A 91 -13.05 -2.49 -6.03
N MET A 92 -12.63 -1.45 -6.77
CA MET A 92 -12.33 -0.13 -6.21
C MET A 92 -13.57 0.50 -5.55
N ASP A 93 -14.73 0.46 -6.22
CA ASP A 93 -15.99 0.97 -5.69
C ASP A 93 -16.49 0.15 -4.48
N GLN A 94 -16.29 -1.17 -4.52
CA GLN A 94 -16.60 -2.06 -3.40
C GLN A 94 -15.70 -1.78 -2.20
N THR A 95 -14.40 -1.58 -2.39
CA THR A 95 -13.45 -1.20 -1.35
C THR A 95 -13.86 0.10 -0.70
N ARG A 96 -14.20 1.11 -1.50
CA ARG A 96 -14.70 2.39 -1.01
C ARG A 96 -15.91 2.22 -0.09
N SER A 97 -16.89 1.44 -0.56
CA SER A 97 -18.10 1.16 0.21
C SER A 97 -17.82 0.34 1.47
N PHE A 98 -16.88 -0.60 1.42
CA PHE A 98 -16.48 -1.43 2.54
C PHE A 98 -15.86 -0.58 3.66
N ILE A 99 -14.88 0.26 3.31
CA ILE A 99 -14.18 1.13 4.26
C ILE A 99 -15.16 2.12 4.89
N ALA A 100 -15.96 2.81 4.08
CA ALA A 100 -16.96 3.76 4.57
C ALA A 100 -17.94 3.13 5.57
N ASN A 101 -18.47 1.94 5.25
CA ASN A 101 -19.39 1.23 6.14
C ASN A 101 -18.70 0.75 7.42
N SER A 102 -17.47 0.23 7.32
CA SER A 102 -16.73 -0.29 8.48
C SER A 102 -16.29 0.80 9.46
N THR A 103 -16.03 2.01 8.96
CA THR A 103 -15.61 3.17 9.75
C THR A 103 -16.77 4.09 10.14
N ASN A 104 -17.99 3.79 9.66
CA ASN A 104 -19.17 4.64 9.80
C ASN A 104 -18.92 6.08 9.32
N ARG A 105 -18.20 6.21 8.20
CA ARG A 105 -17.88 7.48 7.54
C ARG A 105 -18.57 7.58 6.18
N ALA A 106 -18.57 8.78 5.60
CA ALA A 106 -19.18 9.00 4.30
C ALA A 106 -18.29 8.42 3.18
N VAL A 107 -18.90 7.88 2.12
CA VAL A 107 -18.18 7.20 1.01
C VAL A 107 -17.21 8.15 0.29
N ASP A 108 -17.53 9.43 0.21
CA ASP A 108 -16.70 10.49 -0.37
C ASP A 108 -15.50 10.90 0.51
N SER A 109 -15.49 10.49 1.77
CA SER A 109 -14.36 10.70 2.68
C SER A 109 -13.28 9.61 2.62
N VAL A 110 -13.55 8.50 1.92
CA VAL A 110 -12.57 7.42 1.75
C VAL A 110 -11.49 7.84 0.76
N GLU A 111 -10.25 7.66 1.18
CA GLU A 111 -9.05 8.01 0.45
C GLU A 111 -8.97 7.27 -0.89
N LYS A 112 -8.53 7.98 -1.94
CA LYS A 112 -8.42 7.38 -3.27
C LYS A 112 -7.30 6.32 -3.29
N ALA A 113 -6.22 6.55 -2.55
CA ALA A 113 -5.09 5.64 -2.43
C ALA A 113 -5.54 4.23 -2.01
N ASP A 114 -6.37 4.13 -0.96
CA ASP A 114 -6.95 2.87 -0.47
C ASP A 114 -7.59 2.05 -1.59
N THR A 115 -8.51 2.68 -2.32
CA THR A 115 -9.22 2.00 -3.41
C THR A 115 -8.26 1.61 -4.53
N GLU A 116 -7.28 2.45 -4.83
CA GLU A 116 -6.32 2.23 -5.92
C GLU A 116 -5.39 1.05 -5.63
N ILE A 117 -4.90 0.91 -4.39
CA ILE A 117 -4.07 -0.22 -3.97
C ILE A 117 -4.82 -1.55 -4.16
N VAL A 118 -6.09 -1.62 -3.74
CA VAL A 118 -6.88 -2.86 -3.92
C VAL A 118 -7.17 -3.14 -5.40
N GLY A 119 -7.44 -2.11 -6.20
CA GLY A 119 -7.60 -2.25 -7.64
C GLY A 119 -6.34 -2.79 -8.32
N LEU A 120 -5.18 -2.23 -8.00
CA LEU A 120 -3.89 -2.70 -8.51
C LEU A 120 -3.57 -4.12 -8.06
N ALA A 121 -3.85 -4.47 -6.80
CA ALA A 121 -3.66 -5.82 -6.30
C ALA A 121 -4.48 -6.85 -7.09
N LEU A 122 -5.76 -6.56 -7.36
CA LEU A 122 -6.59 -7.43 -8.19
C LEU A 122 -6.05 -7.52 -9.62
N GLU A 123 -5.68 -6.38 -10.23
CA GLU A 123 -5.14 -6.33 -11.59
C GLU A 123 -3.88 -7.19 -11.74
N MET A 124 -2.96 -7.14 -10.78
CA MET A 124 -1.74 -7.95 -10.81
C MET A 124 -2.04 -9.46 -10.85
N LEU A 125 -3.09 -9.90 -10.16
CA LEU A 125 -3.53 -11.29 -10.15
C LEU A 125 -4.29 -11.66 -11.44
N LEU A 126 -5.14 -10.76 -11.95
CA LEU A 126 -5.90 -10.98 -13.19
C LEU A 126 -4.98 -11.09 -14.42
N GLU A 127 -3.91 -10.30 -14.46
CA GLU A 127 -2.95 -10.28 -15.57
C GLU A 127 -1.89 -11.40 -15.48
N ASP A 128 -1.98 -12.29 -14.48
CA ASP A 128 -0.95 -13.31 -14.20
C ASP A 128 0.45 -12.67 -14.06
N ALA A 129 0.49 -11.44 -13.54
CA ALA A 129 1.71 -10.68 -13.33
C ALA A 129 2.28 -10.92 -11.91
N ALA A 130 1.46 -11.50 -11.03
CA ALA A 130 1.85 -11.99 -9.71
C ALA A 130 1.12 -13.29 -9.34
N ASP A 131 1.82 -14.25 -8.71
CA ASP A 131 1.15 -15.42 -8.09
C ASP A 131 0.43 -15.02 -6.79
N HIS A 132 1.06 -14.13 -6.02
CA HIS A 132 0.65 -13.67 -4.70
C HIS A 132 0.83 -12.16 -4.58
N VAL A 133 -0.10 -11.51 -3.90
CA VAL A 133 -0.02 -10.08 -3.56
C VAL A 133 -0.07 -9.90 -2.05
N THR A 134 0.82 -9.06 -1.53
CA THR A 134 0.80 -8.59 -0.15
C THR A 134 0.52 -7.10 -0.14
N ILE A 135 -0.46 -6.66 0.64
CA ILE A 135 -0.71 -5.25 0.92
C ILE A 135 -0.21 -4.97 2.33
N VAL A 136 0.68 -3.99 2.47
CA VAL A 136 1.19 -3.54 3.76
C VAL A 136 0.57 -2.20 4.09
N THR A 137 -0.32 -2.19 5.09
CA THR A 137 -1.01 -0.99 5.55
C THR A 137 -1.29 -1.08 7.05
N ASN A 138 -1.24 0.05 7.75
CA ASN A 138 -1.70 0.15 9.13
C ASN A 138 -3.20 0.52 9.20
N ASP A 139 -3.83 0.85 8.07
CA ASP A 139 -5.27 1.03 7.97
C ASP A 139 -5.98 -0.34 7.94
N ILE A 140 -6.54 -0.69 9.10
CA ILE A 140 -7.26 -1.95 9.31
C ILE A 140 -8.46 -2.12 8.34
N PRO A 141 -9.34 -1.11 8.15
CA PRO A 141 -10.38 -1.15 7.12
C PRO A 141 -9.87 -1.50 5.71
N LEU A 142 -8.78 -0.89 5.24
CA LEU A 142 -8.19 -1.15 3.93
C LEU A 142 -7.71 -2.60 3.81
N GLY A 143 -6.91 -3.06 4.77
CA GLY A 143 -6.40 -4.42 4.78
C GLY A 143 -7.49 -5.49 4.77
N LYS A 144 -8.53 -5.30 5.59
CA LYS A 144 -9.71 -6.18 5.62
C LYS A 144 -10.49 -6.15 4.30
N ALA A 145 -10.59 -4.98 3.65
CA ALA A 145 -11.27 -4.86 2.38
C ALA A 145 -10.59 -5.73 1.32
N ALA A 146 -9.26 -5.69 1.23
CA ALA A 146 -8.50 -6.48 0.27
C ALA A 146 -8.72 -7.98 0.44
N GLU A 147 -8.50 -8.51 1.65
CA GLU A 147 -8.64 -9.95 1.93
C GLU A 147 -10.10 -10.43 1.81
N THR A 148 -11.08 -9.55 1.99
CA THR A 148 -12.49 -9.90 1.86
C THR A 148 -12.98 -9.84 0.40
N LEU A 149 -12.50 -8.88 -0.38
CA LEU A 149 -13.04 -8.58 -1.70
C LEU A 149 -12.33 -9.32 -2.83
N ILE A 150 -10.99 -9.37 -2.82
CA ILE A 150 -10.21 -9.98 -3.91
C ILE A 150 -10.56 -11.45 -4.13
N PRO A 151 -10.73 -12.31 -3.09
CA PRO A 151 -11.11 -13.71 -3.31
C PRO A 151 -12.47 -13.89 -4.00
N LYS A 152 -13.36 -12.90 -3.97
CA LYS A 152 -14.66 -12.95 -4.67
C LYS A 152 -14.52 -12.93 -6.19
N TYR A 153 -13.35 -12.58 -6.71
CA TYR A 153 -13.03 -12.59 -8.14
C TYR A 153 -12.44 -13.94 -8.60
N GLY A 154 -12.44 -14.97 -7.74
CA GLY A 154 -12.05 -16.34 -8.10
C GLY A 154 -10.63 -16.72 -7.69
N PHE A 155 -9.93 -15.88 -6.94
CA PHE A 155 -8.61 -16.15 -6.37
C PHE A 155 -8.71 -16.88 -5.03
N ASP A 156 -7.70 -17.69 -4.71
CA ASP A 156 -7.59 -18.30 -3.38
C ASP A 156 -7.29 -17.20 -2.34
N ALA A 157 -7.84 -17.35 -1.14
CA ALA A 157 -7.55 -16.46 -0.03
C ALA A 157 -6.04 -16.44 0.32
N ALA A 158 -5.29 -17.48 -0.01
CA ALA A 158 -3.83 -17.51 0.15
C ALA A 158 -3.07 -16.62 -0.85
N GLN A 159 -3.69 -16.22 -1.98
CA GLN A 159 -3.04 -15.37 -2.99
C GLN A 159 -3.06 -13.88 -2.65
N ILE A 160 -3.81 -13.49 -1.62
CA ILE A 160 -3.85 -12.12 -1.11
C ILE A 160 -3.59 -12.15 0.39
N GLN A 161 -2.66 -11.32 0.86
CA GLN A 161 -2.37 -11.17 2.27
C GLN A 161 -2.31 -9.69 2.63
N TRP A 162 -2.86 -9.35 3.79
CA TRP A 162 -2.61 -8.08 4.45
C TRP A 162 -1.60 -8.25 5.58
N LEU A 163 -0.63 -7.34 5.66
CA LEU A 163 0.30 -7.17 6.78
C LEU A 163 0.20 -5.74 7.33
N THR A 164 0.32 -5.58 8.64
CA THR A 164 0.67 -4.28 9.21
C THR A 164 2.16 -4.01 9.04
N GLY A 165 2.59 -2.77 9.28
CA GLY A 165 4.00 -2.44 9.36
C GLY A 165 4.74 -3.35 10.35
N GLY A 166 4.20 -3.52 11.56
CA GLY A 166 4.78 -4.39 12.59
C GLY A 166 4.89 -5.85 12.17
N ASP A 167 3.92 -6.37 11.43
CA ASP A 167 4.00 -7.74 10.87
C ASP A 167 5.09 -7.87 9.80
N LEU A 168 5.39 -6.77 9.09
CA LEU A 168 6.45 -6.73 8.09
C LEU A 168 7.83 -6.66 8.75
N ALA A 169 7.99 -5.81 9.77
CA ALA A 169 9.22 -5.69 10.56
C ALA A 169 8.90 -5.12 11.96
N ASP A 170 9.52 -5.70 12.99
CA ASP A 170 9.33 -5.27 14.39
C ASP A 170 9.55 -3.75 14.58
N GLU A 171 10.48 -3.14 13.85
CA GLU A 171 10.75 -1.70 13.98
C GLU A 171 9.59 -0.82 13.50
N LEU A 172 8.75 -1.34 12.62
CA LEU A 172 7.57 -0.67 12.05
C LEU A 172 6.32 -0.84 12.92
N GLU A 173 6.41 -1.52 14.06
CA GLU A 173 5.34 -1.56 15.04
C GLU A 173 5.01 -0.12 15.48
N GLU A 174 3.76 0.29 15.27
CA GLU A 174 3.26 1.52 15.85
C GLU A 174 3.01 1.27 17.33
N ASP A 175 3.52 2.14 18.20
CA ASP A 175 3.09 2.20 19.61
C ASP A 175 1.60 2.54 19.63
N PHE A 176 0.75 1.52 19.50
CA PHE A 176 -0.69 1.65 19.54
C PHE A 176 -1.09 1.97 20.98
N VAL A 177 -1.04 3.25 21.36
CA VAL A 177 -1.79 3.72 22.52
C VAL A 177 -3.24 3.77 22.07
N SER A 178 -4.00 2.73 22.42
CA SER A 178 -5.46 2.74 22.29
C SER A 178 -6.00 4.04 22.87
N GLU A 179 -6.57 4.93 22.03
CA GLU A 179 -7.28 6.14 22.49
C GLU A 179 -8.62 5.81 23.19
N PHE A 180 -8.83 4.53 23.52
CA PHE A 180 -9.91 4.08 24.38
C PHE A 180 -9.31 3.53 25.67
N ASP A 181 -9.06 4.42 26.63
CA ASP A 181 -9.13 4.17 28.09
C ASP A 181 -10.08 5.21 28.70
#